data_AF-A0A7W7Q692-F1
#
_entry.id   AF-A0A7W7Q692-F1
#
_cell.length_a   1.000
_cell.length_b   1.000
_cell.length_c   1.000
_cell.angle_alpha   90.00
_cell.angle_beta   90.00
_cell.angle_gamma   90.00
#
_symmetry.space_group_name_H-M   'P 1'
#
loop_
_entity.id
_entity.type
_entity.pdbx_description
1 polymer ?
#
loop_
_entity_poly.entity_id
_entity_poly.type
_entity_poly.pdbx_seq_one_letter_code
_entity_poly.pdbx_strand_id
1 'polypeptide(L)'
;MHRLRLTPYLRQSPSPAGSVVKLASVGQVRAVLKAVTTPAAIATMRTRLAEQPLYDRIVALWCDTVEGDLPALDGGEVTGGWPCRVWPADWAERRTRLLAESAEVTRHPRSNFTRLRAALVACETDGRALSARDVGWVRRALANTVGKHGAPGSAQRTALREHELSVVAQPTRAAMAAVVAARLDAFPDDGGVPSVDEVAVEVDGRTVPDSITAKVERALEAPVEELVARNVITSGEVLATVLPQITASLLAANIEDPALSALYGQTYAAFRRRRTLLLLNLETQVRFGELPWVAAVEPLRAHRRDAADAARQTLAQTTMLACTAFPHTILPNPLVSEFSALATQADLPLPLVEEVAADIFTGTFTTKFRDDAAVASRVMAGTLYARYYDLPETWSGRTTTRWGRKVADDFAEACVARAAEARTGGAHGVAANGTVLEQSQILTTHNLAVLVDALGLTDRLAAVAPRLAGEALSWAVRRMAVPAVHGHAALVAVKNAAYAWRQGIFFLSFCDPETQQATIDWLRPQLTGTPVLPAVNGLAAIVAGDRFDARGTVPSGRRWLGWSTGAHWALNR
;
A
#
# COMPACT_ATOMS: atom_id res chain seq x y z
N MET A 1 -16.30 6.09 26.54
CA MET A 1 -16.39 7.30 25.68
C MET A 1 -15.00 7.91 25.52
N HIS A 2 -14.32 7.65 24.41
CA HIS A 2 -13.08 8.35 24.09
C HIS A 2 -13.46 9.76 23.60
N ARG A 3 -13.17 10.80 24.39
CA ARG A 3 -13.37 12.20 23.98
C ARG A 3 -12.57 12.45 22.69
N LEU A 4 -13.26 12.85 21.61
CA LEU A 4 -12.63 13.45 20.43
C LEU A 4 -11.85 14.69 20.91
N ARG A 5 -10.53 14.57 21.05
CA ARG A 5 -9.65 15.71 21.30
C ARG A 5 -9.31 16.32 19.96
N LEU A 6 -9.88 17.50 19.69
CA LEU A 6 -9.58 18.32 18.51
C LEU A 6 -8.49 19.36 18.78
N THR A 7 -7.93 19.37 19.99
CA THR A 7 -6.82 20.23 20.39
C THR A 7 -5.50 19.45 20.33
N PRO A 8 -4.42 20.03 19.78
CA PRO A 8 -3.12 19.37 19.73
C PRO A 8 -2.54 19.21 21.14
N TYR A 9 -1.64 18.23 21.31
CA TYR A 9 -0.70 18.29 22.42
C TYR A 9 0.38 19.29 22.04
N LEU A 10 0.51 20.37 22.82
CA LEU A 10 1.60 21.32 22.70
C LEU A 10 2.91 20.57 22.89
N ARG A 11 3.72 20.47 21.83
CA ARG A 11 5.05 19.89 21.87
C ARG A 11 6.06 20.92 21.36
N GLN A 12 7.19 21.01 22.06
CA GLN A 12 8.36 21.78 21.63
C GLN A 12 9.12 20.95 20.59
N SER A 13 8.57 20.84 19.39
CA SER A 13 9.33 20.29 18.26
C SER A 13 9.41 21.37 17.20
N PRO A 14 10.61 21.80 16.80
CA PRO A 14 10.74 22.70 15.66
C PRO A 14 10.15 22.01 14.43
N SER A 15 9.17 22.64 13.79
CA SER A 15 8.75 22.22 12.45
C SER A 15 9.98 22.33 11.54
N PRO A 16 10.30 21.31 10.72
CA PRO A 16 11.37 21.43 9.74
C PRO A 16 11.11 22.67 8.87
N ALA A 17 12.07 23.58 8.84
CA ALA A 17 12.05 24.69 7.89
C ALA A 17 12.39 24.12 6.51
N GLY A 18 11.39 23.88 5.66
CA GLY A 18 11.61 23.38 4.30
C GLY A 18 10.42 22.63 3.71
N SER A 19 10.54 22.28 2.43
CA SER A 19 9.56 21.52 1.64
C SER A 19 9.70 19.99 1.80
N VAL A 20 10.28 19.54 2.91
CA VAL A 20 10.47 18.10 3.19
C VAL A 20 9.32 17.56 4.01
N VAL A 21 8.91 16.34 3.70
CA VAL A 21 7.85 15.63 4.42
C VAL A 21 8.32 14.23 4.76
N LYS A 22 7.56 13.56 5.63
CA LYS A 22 7.73 12.14 5.95
C LYS A 22 6.39 11.43 5.98
N LEU A 23 6.37 10.14 5.63
CA LEU A 23 5.14 9.35 5.66
C LEU A 23 4.79 8.88 7.08
N ALA A 24 5.80 8.56 7.88
CA ALA A 24 5.66 8.13 9.26
C ALA A 24 6.76 8.78 10.11
N SER A 25 6.45 9.02 11.37
CA SER A 25 7.46 9.47 12.34
C SER A 25 8.42 8.34 12.72
N VAL A 26 9.62 8.71 13.17
CA VAL A 26 10.61 7.76 13.72
C VAL A 26 9.99 6.88 14.80
N GLY A 27 9.21 7.45 15.73
CA GLY A 27 8.55 6.72 16.80
C GLY A 27 7.59 5.65 16.28
N GLN A 28 6.83 5.95 15.22
CA GLN A 28 5.94 4.98 14.57
C GLN A 28 6.72 3.86 13.87
N VAL A 29 7.77 4.21 13.11
CA VAL A 29 8.60 3.22 12.41
C VAL A 29 9.31 2.31 13.40
N ARG A 30 9.89 2.87 14.46
CA ARG A 30 10.52 2.11 15.54
C ARG A 30 9.56 1.15 16.22
N ALA A 31 8.32 1.56 16.47
CA ALA A 31 7.30 0.66 17.02
C ALA A 31 7.00 -0.52 16.08
N VAL A 32 6.90 -0.27 14.77
CA VAL A 32 6.69 -1.32 13.76
C VAL A 32 7.89 -2.27 13.68
N LEU A 33 9.12 -1.75 13.79
CA LEU A 33 10.34 -2.56 13.80
C LEU A 33 10.46 -3.42 15.06
N LYS A 34 10.16 -2.86 16.23
CA LYS A 34 10.13 -3.60 17.51
C LYS A 34 9.05 -4.71 17.52
N ALA A 35 8.01 -4.59 16.69
CA ALA A 35 6.98 -5.61 16.53
C ALA A 35 7.37 -6.75 15.58
N VAL A 36 8.53 -6.69 14.91
CA VAL A 36 8.99 -7.78 14.04
C VAL A 36 9.41 -8.98 14.88
N THR A 37 8.74 -10.12 14.67
CA THR A 37 9.00 -11.36 15.42
C THR A 37 9.62 -12.44 14.54
N THR A 38 10.34 -13.38 15.17
CA THR A 38 10.80 -14.59 14.48
C THR A 38 9.67 -15.62 14.49
N PRO A 39 9.25 -16.17 13.33
CA PRO A 39 8.24 -17.22 13.29
C PRO A 39 8.62 -18.43 14.15
N ALA A 40 7.66 -19.00 14.87
CA ALA A 40 7.90 -20.11 15.83
C ALA A 40 8.60 -21.32 15.19
N ALA A 41 8.29 -21.63 13.92
CA ALA A 41 8.95 -22.70 13.17
C ALA A 41 10.44 -22.44 12.96
N ILE A 42 10.83 -21.20 12.65
CA ILE A 42 12.23 -20.79 12.47
C ILE A 42 12.97 -20.76 13.80
N ALA A 43 12.33 -20.26 14.85
CA ALA A 43 12.90 -20.30 16.20
C ALA A 43 13.18 -21.75 16.64
N THR A 44 12.20 -22.64 16.47
CA THR A 44 12.33 -24.08 16.77
C THR A 44 13.46 -24.70 15.96
N MET A 45 13.50 -24.48 14.64
CA MET A 45 14.57 -24.98 13.78
C MET A 45 15.95 -24.56 14.29
N ARG A 46 16.15 -23.27 14.59
CA ARG A 46 17.43 -22.76 15.08
C ARG A 46 17.84 -23.37 16.41
N THR A 47 16.91 -23.50 17.35
CA THR A 47 17.16 -24.25 18.61
C THR A 47 17.58 -25.68 18.32
N ARG A 48 16.91 -26.38 17.39
CA ARG A 48 17.28 -27.75 17.01
C ARG A 48 18.67 -27.86 16.42
N LEU A 49 19.06 -26.92 15.57
CA LEU A 49 20.39 -26.86 14.97
C LEU A 49 21.46 -26.58 16.04
N ALA A 50 21.21 -25.63 16.95
CA ALA A 50 22.13 -25.32 18.05
C ALA A 50 22.37 -26.50 19.00
N GLU A 51 21.36 -27.37 19.19
CA GLU A 51 21.45 -28.59 20.00
C GLU A 51 22.14 -29.78 19.30
N GLN A 52 22.42 -29.70 17.99
CA GLN A 52 22.98 -30.84 17.25
C GLN A 52 24.35 -31.32 17.75
N PRO A 53 25.30 -30.45 18.15
CA PRO A 53 26.58 -30.90 18.72
C PRO A 53 26.43 -31.69 20.02
N LEU A 54 25.42 -31.38 20.84
CA LEU A 54 25.09 -32.18 22.02
C LEU A 54 24.54 -33.56 21.63
N TYR A 55 23.67 -33.60 20.62
CA TYR A 55 23.17 -34.87 20.09
C TYR A 55 24.30 -35.75 19.54
N ASP A 56 25.27 -35.16 18.84
CA ASP A 56 26.43 -35.88 18.31
C ASP A 56 27.30 -36.48 19.40
N ARG A 57 27.50 -35.78 20.52
CA ARG A 57 28.25 -36.33 21.66
C ARG A 57 27.53 -37.49 22.35
N ILE A 58 26.20 -37.47 22.39
CA ILE A 58 25.39 -38.62 22.85
C ILE A 58 25.54 -39.80 21.89
N VAL A 59 25.48 -39.56 20.58
CA VAL A 59 25.67 -40.61 19.57
C VAL A 59 27.08 -41.20 19.68
N ALA A 60 28.10 -40.35 19.82
CA ALA A 60 29.50 -40.78 19.98
C ALA A 60 29.67 -41.69 21.19
N LEU A 61 29.15 -41.30 22.36
CA LEU A 61 29.22 -42.12 23.57
C LEU A 61 28.58 -43.51 23.37
N TRP A 62 27.46 -43.58 22.66
CA TRP A 62 26.84 -44.87 22.33
C TRP A 62 27.62 -45.67 21.28
N CYS A 63 28.20 -45.02 20.27
CA CYS A 63 29.10 -45.66 19.30
C CYS A 63 30.31 -46.29 20.00
N ASP A 64 30.85 -45.65 21.04
CA ASP A 64 31.98 -46.17 21.83
C ASP A 64 31.63 -47.48 22.60
N THR A 65 30.35 -47.87 22.67
CA THR A 65 29.91 -49.15 23.28
C THR A 65 29.76 -50.31 22.29
N VAL A 66 29.94 -50.03 21.00
CA VAL A 66 29.83 -51.02 19.92
C VAL A 66 31.17 -51.73 19.75
N GLU A 67 31.13 -53.05 19.69
CA GLU A 67 32.29 -53.86 19.30
C GLU A 67 32.19 -54.16 17.79
N GLY A 68 33.29 -53.91 17.05
CA GLY A 68 33.34 -54.07 15.60
C GLY A 68 32.79 -52.86 14.81
N ASP A 69 32.35 -53.11 13.58
CA ASP A 69 31.86 -52.04 12.69
C ASP A 69 30.62 -51.34 13.26
N LEU A 70 30.51 -50.02 13.06
CA LEU A 70 29.35 -49.26 13.52
C LEU A 70 28.05 -49.72 12.83
N PRO A 71 26.90 -49.65 13.51
CA PRO A 71 25.63 -49.99 12.90
C PRO A 71 25.35 -49.13 11.66
N ALA A 72 24.91 -49.76 10.58
CA ALA A 72 24.57 -49.11 9.32
C ALA A 72 23.23 -49.62 8.78
N LEU A 73 22.64 -48.88 7.84
CA LEU A 73 21.44 -49.32 7.13
C LEU A 73 21.84 -49.88 5.76
N ASP A 74 21.39 -51.09 5.47
CA ASP A 74 21.49 -51.72 4.15
C ASP A 74 20.13 -52.33 3.78
N GLY A 75 19.57 -51.96 2.64
CA GLY A 75 18.24 -52.43 2.20
C GLY A 75 17.08 -52.15 3.18
N GLY A 76 17.27 -51.29 4.18
CA GLY A 76 16.29 -51.04 5.26
C GLY A 76 16.48 -51.91 6.51
N GLU A 77 17.39 -52.88 6.49
CA GLU A 77 17.83 -53.67 7.64
C GLU A 77 19.05 -53.04 8.33
N VAL A 78 19.28 -53.37 9.61
CA VAL A 78 20.42 -52.86 10.38
C VAL A 78 21.55 -53.89 10.38
N THR A 79 22.66 -53.55 9.71
CA THR A 79 23.90 -54.33 9.67
C THR A 79 24.94 -53.74 10.64
N GLY A 80 26.08 -54.41 10.85
CA GLY A 80 27.14 -53.98 11.77
C GLY A 80 26.96 -54.44 13.22
N GLY A 81 27.81 -53.94 14.11
CA GLY A 81 27.92 -54.33 15.51
C GLY A 81 26.69 -54.02 16.37
N TRP A 82 26.68 -54.59 17.58
CA TRP A 82 25.66 -54.30 18.59
C TRP A 82 26.23 -53.35 19.65
N PRO A 83 25.48 -52.32 20.09
CA PRO A 83 25.88 -51.49 21.24
C PRO A 83 25.83 -52.29 22.55
N CYS A 84 26.40 -51.73 23.61
CA CYS A 84 26.48 -52.35 24.95
C CYS A 84 27.34 -53.63 25.01
N ARG A 85 28.34 -53.77 24.11
CA ARG A 85 29.29 -54.89 24.11
C ARG A 85 30.59 -54.57 24.82
N VAL A 86 31.04 -53.33 24.67
CA VAL A 86 32.20 -52.75 25.36
C VAL A 86 31.77 -51.48 26.09
N TRP A 87 32.55 -51.07 27.09
CA TRP A 87 32.27 -49.89 27.90
C TRP A 87 33.54 -49.03 28.04
N PRO A 88 33.49 -47.75 27.64
CA PRO A 88 34.59 -46.83 27.86
C PRO A 88 34.89 -46.65 29.35
N ALA A 89 36.16 -46.52 29.71
CA ALA A 89 36.58 -46.32 31.10
C ALA A 89 36.01 -45.02 31.72
N ASP A 90 35.73 -44.02 30.89
CA ASP A 90 35.17 -42.72 31.25
C ASP A 90 33.64 -42.63 31.07
N TRP A 91 32.95 -43.76 30.88
CA TRP A 91 31.50 -43.82 30.62
C TRP A 91 30.69 -43.03 31.65
N ALA A 92 30.89 -43.31 32.95
CA ALA A 92 30.09 -42.72 34.02
C ALA A 92 30.22 -41.19 34.06
N GLU A 93 31.43 -40.66 33.84
CA GLU A 93 31.70 -39.22 33.80
C GLU A 93 31.02 -38.57 32.59
N ARG A 94 31.27 -39.09 31.38
CA ARG A 94 30.70 -38.54 30.13
C ARG A 94 29.18 -38.63 30.12
N ARG A 95 28.61 -39.74 30.59
CA ARG A 95 27.16 -39.91 30.77
C ARG A 95 26.57 -38.83 31.67
N THR A 96 27.14 -38.66 32.87
CA THR A 96 26.63 -37.71 33.86
C THR A 96 26.63 -36.28 33.30
N ARG A 97 27.72 -35.88 32.64
CA ARG A 97 27.83 -34.59 31.96
C ARG A 97 26.77 -34.40 30.87
N LEU A 98 26.62 -35.38 29.96
CA LEU A 98 25.66 -35.28 28.85
C LEU A 98 24.20 -35.29 29.33
N LEU A 99 23.87 -36.00 30.41
CA LEU A 99 22.54 -35.97 31.00
C LEU A 99 22.22 -34.60 31.61
N ALA A 100 23.19 -33.96 32.27
CA ALA A 100 23.04 -32.61 32.79
C ALA A 100 22.86 -31.57 31.66
N GLU A 101 23.72 -31.60 30.64
CA GLU A 101 23.65 -30.68 29.50
C GLU A 101 22.37 -30.86 28.65
N SER A 102 21.76 -32.06 28.68
CA SER A 102 20.53 -32.37 27.94
C SER A 102 19.25 -32.26 28.77
N ALA A 103 19.30 -31.80 30.02
CA ALA A 103 18.15 -31.75 30.91
C ALA A 103 17.00 -30.89 30.35
N GLU A 104 17.33 -29.71 29.82
CA GLU A 104 16.36 -28.74 29.27
C GLU A 104 16.02 -28.98 27.78
N VAL A 105 16.64 -29.97 27.13
CA VAL A 105 16.44 -30.24 25.71
C VAL A 105 15.14 -31.02 25.50
N THR A 106 14.12 -30.35 24.98
CA THR A 106 12.81 -30.95 24.70
C THR A 106 12.75 -31.44 23.26
N ARG A 107 12.62 -32.74 22.97
CA ARG A 107 12.42 -33.26 21.58
C ARG A 107 11.15 -34.09 21.47
N HIS A 108 10.69 -34.33 20.23
CA HIS A 108 9.55 -35.22 19.99
C HIS A 108 9.79 -36.58 20.69
N PRO A 109 8.80 -37.16 21.41
CA PRO A 109 9.01 -38.37 22.23
C PRO A 109 9.58 -39.56 21.46
N ARG A 110 9.26 -39.65 20.16
CA ARG A 110 9.73 -40.72 19.26
C ARG A 110 11.03 -40.40 18.53
N SER A 111 11.69 -39.28 18.83
CA SER A 111 12.94 -38.91 18.18
C SER A 111 14.09 -39.82 18.62
N ASN A 112 15.10 -40.00 17.75
CA ASN A 112 16.29 -40.77 18.09
C ASN A 112 17.03 -40.17 19.29
N PHE A 113 17.08 -38.84 19.41
CA PHE A 113 17.63 -38.15 20.58
C PHE A 113 16.95 -38.58 21.88
N THR A 114 15.60 -38.52 21.94
CA THR A 114 14.84 -38.85 23.14
C THR A 114 15.06 -40.31 23.54
N ARG A 115 15.10 -41.22 22.55
CA ARG A 115 15.35 -42.64 22.79
C ARG A 115 16.77 -42.91 23.31
N LEU A 116 17.78 -42.30 22.71
CA LEU A 116 19.17 -42.45 23.13
C LEU A 116 19.42 -41.85 24.51
N ARG A 117 18.79 -40.70 24.82
CA ARG A 117 18.85 -40.10 26.17
C ARG A 117 18.12 -40.95 27.21
N ALA A 118 16.95 -41.51 26.90
CA ALA A 118 16.22 -42.39 27.82
C ALA A 118 17.04 -43.65 28.14
N ALA A 119 17.69 -44.24 27.14
CA ALA A 119 18.63 -45.34 27.35
C ALA A 119 19.82 -44.91 28.23
N LEU A 120 20.35 -43.69 28.06
CA LEU A 120 21.44 -43.19 28.94
C LEU A 120 20.97 -43.06 30.38
N VAL A 121 19.75 -42.57 30.61
CA VAL A 121 19.18 -42.47 31.96
C VAL A 121 19.12 -43.85 32.62
N ALA A 122 18.61 -44.87 31.92
CA ALA A 122 18.49 -46.23 32.45
C ALA A 122 19.83 -46.95 32.67
N CYS A 123 20.88 -46.55 31.95
CA CYS A 123 22.15 -47.26 31.87
C CYS A 123 23.25 -46.56 32.71
N GLU A 124 23.25 -46.80 34.03
CA GLU A 124 24.14 -46.10 34.97
C GLU A 124 25.60 -46.54 34.87
N THR A 125 25.84 -47.85 34.97
CA THR A 125 27.18 -48.46 34.97
C THR A 125 27.40 -49.40 33.80
N ASP A 126 26.36 -50.14 33.40
CA ASP A 126 26.38 -51.08 32.27
C ASP A 126 24.97 -51.25 31.65
N GLY A 127 24.89 -52.09 30.61
CA GLY A 127 23.67 -52.33 29.83
C GLY A 127 22.65 -53.26 30.49
N ARG A 128 22.85 -53.75 31.72
CA ARG A 128 21.97 -54.76 32.36
C ARG A 128 20.55 -54.26 32.60
N ALA A 129 20.39 -52.95 32.74
CA ALA A 129 19.09 -52.30 32.90
C ALA A 129 18.33 -52.09 31.57
N LEU A 130 18.95 -52.35 30.42
CA LEU A 130 18.34 -52.22 29.10
C LEU A 130 17.80 -53.57 28.63
N SER A 131 16.55 -53.61 28.15
CA SER A 131 16.02 -54.82 27.52
C SER A 131 16.65 -55.03 26.13
N ALA A 132 16.56 -56.25 25.60
CA ALA A 132 17.00 -56.54 24.23
C ALA A 132 16.33 -55.63 23.18
N ARG A 133 15.09 -55.22 23.45
CA ARG A 133 14.34 -54.26 22.62
C ARG A 133 14.95 -52.86 22.68
N ASP A 134 15.38 -52.41 23.86
CA ASP A 134 15.99 -51.09 24.05
C ASP A 134 17.35 -51.02 23.34
N VAL A 135 18.19 -52.05 23.50
CA VAL A 135 19.48 -52.17 22.79
C VAL A 135 19.26 -52.20 21.26
N GLY A 136 18.23 -52.91 20.78
CA GLY A 136 17.84 -52.90 19.36
C GLY A 136 17.43 -51.50 18.84
N TRP A 137 16.70 -50.72 19.66
CA TRP A 137 16.35 -49.34 19.30
C TRP A 137 17.56 -48.40 19.30
N VAL A 138 18.49 -48.54 20.25
CA VAL A 138 19.77 -47.81 20.25
C VAL A 138 20.53 -48.14 18.97
N ARG A 139 20.68 -49.42 18.63
CA ARG A 139 21.35 -49.88 17.40
C ARG A 139 20.73 -49.27 16.14
N ARG A 140 19.40 -49.28 16.02
CA ARG A 140 18.68 -48.66 14.89
C ARG A 140 18.87 -47.14 14.87
N ALA A 141 18.85 -46.47 16.01
CA ALA A 141 19.05 -45.02 16.11
C ALA A 141 20.46 -44.61 15.66
N LEU A 142 21.49 -45.39 16.05
CA LEU A 142 22.88 -45.24 15.59
C LEU A 142 22.98 -45.42 14.07
N ALA A 143 22.43 -46.50 13.51
CA ALA A 143 22.43 -46.74 12.08
C ALA A 143 21.79 -45.61 11.27
N ASN A 144 20.63 -45.12 11.73
CA ASN A 144 19.93 -44.00 11.09
C ASN A 144 20.76 -42.70 11.10
N THR A 145 21.44 -42.38 12.21
CA THR A 145 22.21 -41.13 12.32
C THR A 145 23.55 -41.22 11.62
N VAL A 146 24.25 -42.35 11.72
CA VAL A 146 25.55 -42.58 11.06
C VAL A 146 25.38 -42.59 9.55
N GLY A 147 24.38 -43.32 9.02
CA GLY A 147 24.13 -43.36 7.58
C GLY A 147 23.71 -42.00 7.01
N LYS A 148 22.95 -41.20 7.76
CA LYS A 148 22.45 -39.90 7.29
C LYS A 148 23.46 -38.76 7.43
N HIS A 149 24.24 -38.75 8.50
CA HIS A 149 25.08 -37.61 8.89
C HIS A 149 26.58 -37.93 8.94
N GLY A 150 26.99 -39.16 8.60
CA GLY A 150 28.36 -39.65 8.79
C GLY A 150 28.62 -40.15 10.21
N ALA A 151 29.70 -40.90 10.42
CA ALA A 151 30.11 -41.37 11.75
C ALA A 151 30.55 -40.19 12.66
N PRO A 152 30.48 -40.32 13.99
CA PRO A 152 31.14 -39.39 14.91
C PRO A 152 32.61 -39.17 14.53
N GLY A 153 33.07 -37.92 14.54
CA GLY A 153 34.44 -37.55 14.15
C GLY A 153 34.73 -37.58 12.64
N SER A 154 33.78 -37.98 11.79
CA SER A 154 33.97 -37.93 10.33
C SER A 154 33.99 -36.50 9.78
N ALA A 155 34.71 -36.29 8.67
CA ALA A 155 34.73 -35.01 7.96
C ALA A 155 33.32 -34.60 7.49
N GLN A 156 32.50 -35.56 7.05
CA GLN A 156 31.10 -35.33 6.64
C GLN A 156 30.26 -34.74 7.78
N ARG A 157 30.31 -35.35 8.98
CA ARG A 157 29.53 -34.88 10.13
C ARG A 157 30.02 -33.51 10.59
N THR A 158 31.34 -33.30 10.60
CA THR A 158 31.98 -32.02 10.99
C THR A 158 31.53 -30.89 10.06
N ALA A 159 31.64 -31.07 8.75
CA ALA A 159 31.21 -30.08 7.76
C ALA A 159 29.71 -29.75 7.86
N LEU A 160 28.86 -30.76 8.14
CA LEU A 160 27.43 -30.54 8.38
C LEU A 160 27.19 -29.65 9.60
N ARG A 161 27.89 -29.88 10.72
CA ARG A 161 27.71 -29.08 11.94
C ARG A 161 28.25 -27.67 11.79
N GLU A 162 29.38 -27.50 11.13
CA GLU A 162 29.90 -26.18 10.78
C GLU A 162 28.88 -25.38 9.97
N HIS A 163 28.27 -26.02 8.96
CA HIS A 163 27.21 -25.39 8.18
C HIS A 163 25.98 -25.02 9.04
N GLU A 164 25.45 -25.96 9.82
CA GLU A 164 24.28 -25.71 10.67
C GLU A 164 24.53 -24.63 11.74
N LEU A 165 25.71 -24.63 12.36
CA LEU A 165 26.11 -23.59 13.32
C LEU A 165 26.30 -22.24 12.64
N SER A 166 26.81 -22.21 11.39
CA SER A 166 26.87 -20.97 10.60
C SER A 166 25.48 -20.39 10.33
N VAL A 167 24.45 -21.24 10.15
CA VAL A 167 23.05 -20.79 10.01
C VAL A 167 22.51 -20.24 11.32
N VAL A 168 22.84 -20.87 12.45
CA VAL A 168 22.45 -20.39 13.79
C VAL A 168 23.15 -19.08 14.15
N ALA A 169 24.42 -18.90 13.80
CA ALA A 169 25.17 -17.69 14.09
C ALA A 169 24.62 -16.45 13.37
N GLN A 170 23.92 -16.63 12.25
CA GLN A 170 23.33 -15.52 11.52
C GLN A 170 22.24 -14.81 12.32
N PRO A 171 22.24 -13.47 12.36
CA PRO A 171 21.18 -12.71 13.01
C PRO A 171 19.84 -12.94 12.31
N THR A 172 18.78 -13.10 13.11
CA THR A 172 17.43 -13.22 12.57
C THR A 172 16.93 -11.87 12.07
N ARG A 173 15.90 -11.87 11.21
CA ARG A 173 15.24 -10.63 10.79
C ARG A 173 14.73 -9.80 11.98
N ALA A 174 14.24 -10.46 13.03
CA ALA A 174 13.81 -9.78 14.25
C ALA A 174 14.99 -9.14 15.00
N ALA A 175 16.13 -9.83 15.09
CA ALA A 175 17.34 -9.27 15.68
C ALA A 175 17.86 -8.07 14.88
N MET A 176 17.92 -8.19 13.55
CA MET A 176 18.27 -7.07 12.67
C MET A 176 17.30 -5.89 12.83
N ALA A 177 15.99 -6.15 12.85
CA ALA A 177 14.98 -5.10 13.06
C ALA A 177 15.12 -4.42 14.42
N ALA A 178 15.49 -5.15 15.47
CA ALA A 178 15.75 -4.59 16.80
C ALA A 178 16.99 -3.68 16.81
N VAL A 179 18.07 -4.07 16.13
CA VAL A 179 19.27 -3.23 15.97
C VAL A 179 18.94 -1.95 15.20
N VAL A 180 18.23 -2.06 14.08
CA VAL A 180 17.77 -0.90 13.30
C VAL A 180 16.83 -0.01 14.12
N ALA A 181 15.93 -0.59 14.92
CA ALA A 181 15.06 0.15 15.82
C ALA A 181 15.82 0.89 16.92
N ALA A 182 16.94 0.35 17.41
CA ALA A 182 17.80 1.00 18.39
C ALA A 182 18.59 2.16 17.76
N ARG A 183 19.05 2.02 16.51
CA ARG A 183 19.69 3.12 15.77
C ARG A 183 18.76 4.33 15.60
N LEU A 184 17.47 4.07 15.43
CA LEU A 184 16.45 5.12 15.35
C LEU A 184 16.28 5.91 16.66
N ASP A 185 16.77 5.44 17.81
CA ASP A 185 16.71 6.18 19.08
C ASP A 185 17.57 7.46 19.06
N ALA A 186 18.48 7.61 18.08
CA ALA A 186 19.26 8.83 17.88
C ALA A 186 18.45 10.00 17.27
N PHE A 187 17.23 9.75 16.79
CA PHE A 187 16.40 10.75 16.09
C PHE A 187 15.15 11.10 16.90
N PRO A 188 14.60 12.32 16.77
CA PRO A 188 13.38 12.72 17.47
C PRO A 188 12.17 11.84 17.12
N ASP A 189 11.40 11.43 18.12
CA ASP A 189 10.25 10.53 17.98
C ASP A 189 9.20 10.98 16.96
N ASP A 190 8.98 12.29 16.82
CA ASP A 190 8.04 12.90 15.90
C ASP A 190 8.71 13.47 14.63
N GLY A 191 10.04 13.38 14.56
CA GLY A 191 10.86 13.69 13.39
C GLY A 191 10.92 12.54 12.39
N GLY A 192 11.75 12.71 11.38
CA GLY A 192 12.15 11.67 10.44
C GLY A 192 13.67 11.47 10.46
N VAL A 193 14.15 10.69 9.49
CA VAL A 193 15.57 10.43 9.29
C VAL A 193 16.06 11.19 8.06
N PRO A 194 17.25 11.82 8.09
CA PRO A 194 17.82 12.50 6.94
C PRO A 194 18.38 11.52 5.91
N SER A 195 18.75 10.30 6.34
CA SER A 195 19.31 9.25 5.49
C SER A 195 18.86 7.88 5.97
N VAL A 196 18.43 7.04 5.02
CA VAL A 196 18.09 5.64 5.29
C VAL A 196 19.36 4.80 5.46
N ASP A 197 20.40 5.12 4.69
CA ASP A 197 21.64 4.33 4.63
C ASP A 197 22.39 4.34 5.96
N GLU A 198 22.36 5.47 6.68
CA GLU A 198 22.96 5.61 8.02
C GLU A 198 22.27 4.71 9.08
N VAL A 199 20.98 4.43 8.88
CA VAL A 199 20.17 3.62 9.79
C VAL A 199 20.21 2.14 9.38
N ALA A 200 20.22 1.87 8.07
CA ALA A 200 20.17 0.55 7.46
C ALA A 200 21.56 -0.07 7.18
N VAL A 201 22.61 0.41 7.87
CA VAL A 201 23.97 -0.17 7.83
C VAL A 201 23.94 -1.66 8.18
N GLU A 202 24.92 -2.42 7.69
CA GLU A 202 25.05 -3.85 7.99
C GLU A 202 24.98 -4.17 9.50
N VAL A 203 24.45 -5.35 9.80
CA VAL A 203 24.36 -5.92 11.15
C VAL A 203 25.13 -7.23 11.15
N ASP A 204 26.18 -7.34 11.97
CA ASP A 204 27.09 -8.48 12.02
C ASP A 204 27.65 -8.89 10.64
N GLY A 205 28.05 -7.89 9.84
CA GLY A 205 28.60 -8.07 8.48
C GLY A 205 27.57 -8.54 7.44
N ARG A 206 26.27 -8.31 7.70
CA ARG A 206 25.18 -8.70 6.82
C ARG A 206 24.31 -7.50 6.47
N THR A 207 23.97 -7.38 5.20
CA THR A 207 23.04 -6.38 4.68
C THR A 207 21.68 -6.49 5.35
N VAL A 208 21.11 -5.36 5.74
CA VAL A 208 19.75 -5.29 6.28
C VAL A 208 18.75 -5.66 5.17
N PRO A 209 17.81 -6.58 5.42
CA PRO A 209 16.80 -6.97 4.43
C PRO A 209 15.94 -5.80 3.96
N ASP A 210 15.61 -5.76 2.66
CA ASP A 210 14.78 -4.71 2.04
C ASP A 210 13.45 -4.48 2.77
N SER A 211 12.83 -5.53 3.29
CA SER A 211 11.59 -5.42 4.08
C SER A 211 11.72 -4.62 5.39
N ILE A 212 12.94 -4.51 5.93
CA ILE A 212 13.27 -3.66 7.08
C ILE A 212 13.65 -2.26 6.57
N THR A 213 14.48 -2.17 5.53
CA THR A 213 14.85 -0.90 4.89
C THR A 213 13.62 -0.11 4.44
N ALA A 214 12.66 -0.76 3.78
CA ALA A 214 11.39 -0.17 3.35
C ALA A 214 10.52 0.34 4.52
N LYS A 215 10.74 -0.15 5.75
CA LYS A 215 10.07 0.41 6.94
C LYS A 215 10.75 1.71 7.37
N VAL A 216 12.08 1.76 7.29
CA VAL A 216 12.88 2.96 7.60
C VAL A 216 12.62 4.06 6.57
N GLU A 217 12.51 3.73 5.28
CA GLU A 217 12.20 4.68 4.20
C GLU A 217 10.92 5.50 4.46
N ARG A 218 9.95 4.95 5.20
CA ARG A 218 8.73 5.69 5.56
C ARG A 218 9.00 6.87 6.49
N ALA A 219 10.11 6.84 7.23
CA ALA A 219 10.55 7.93 8.08
C ALA A 219 11.54 8.88 7.39
N LEU A 220 11.92 8.63 6.13
CA LEU A 220 12.79 9.53 5.39
C LEU A 220 12.16 10.92 5.28
N GLU A 221 12.90 11.95 5.67
CA GLU A 221 12.55 13.35 5.39
C GLU A 221 13.14 13.75 4.04
N ALA A 222 12.27 13.92 3.05
CA ALA A 222 12.65 14.25 1.68
C ALA A 222 11.54 15.05 0.99
N PRO A 223 11.82 15.72 -0.14
CA PRO A 223 10.79 16.29 -1.00
C PRO A 223 9.75 15.24 -1.41
N VAL A 224 8.51 15.68 -1.64
CA VAL A 224 7.39 14.77 -1.95
C VAL A 224 7.66 13.96 -3.21
N GLU A 225 8.26 14.58 -4.22
CA GLU A 225 8.65 13.98 -5.49
C GLU A 225 9.65 12.84 -5.29
N GLU A 226 10.59 12.99 -4.36
CA GLU A 226 11.57 11.94 -4.05
C GLU A 226 10.89 10.75 -3.35
N LEU A 227 9.98 11.01 -2.41
CA LEU A 227 9.22 9.94 -1.76
C LEU A 227 8.30 9.19 -2.73
N VAL A 228 7.79 9.86 -3.77
CA VAL A 228 7.09 9.19 -4.89
C VAL A 228 8.06 8.34 -5.70
N ALA A 229 9.23 8.88 -6.09
CA ALA A 229 10.23 8.14 -6.86
C ALA A 229 10.76 6.89 -6.14
N ARG A 230 10.88 6.96 -4.80
CA ARG A 230 11.26 5.84 -3.93
C ARG A 230 10.12 4.86 -3.64
N ASN A 231 8.92 5.04 -4.22
CA ASN A 231 7.71 4.25 -3.93
C ASN A 231 7.30 4.25 -2.44
N VAL A 232 7.65 5.30 -1.69
CA VAL A 232 7.15 5.52 -0.32
C VAL A 232 5.73 6.08 -0.40
N ILE A 233 5.49 7.05 -1.29
CA ILE A 233 4.16 7.56 -1.63
C ILE A 233 3.67 6.83 -2.88
N THR A 234 2.78 5.87 -2.69
CA THR A 234 2.34 4.94 -3.75
C THR A 234 0.99 5.28 -4.37
N SER A 235 0.29 6.30 -3.86
CA SER A 235 -1.01 6.72 -4.38
C SER A 235 -1.35 8.16 -4.00
N GLY A 236 -2.35 8.74 -4.68
CA GLY A 236 -2.92 10.04 -4.33
C GLY A 236 -3.50 10.10 -2.91
N GLU A 237 -3.99 8.97 -2.38
CA GLU A 237 -4.47 8.87 -0.99
C GLU A 237 -3.29 8.99 -0.02
N VAL A 238 -2.18 8.28 -0.29
CA VAL A 238 -0.96 8.40 0.53
C VAL A 238 -0.37 9.81 0.41
N LEU A 239 -0.38 10.42 -0.78
CA LEU A 239 0.03 11.81 -0.98
C LEU A 239 -0.79 12.77 -0.10
N ALA A 240 -2.10 12.57 -0.02
CA ALA A 240 -2.98 13.38 0.82
C ALA A 240 -2.70 13.21 2.33
N THR A 241 -2.05 12.12 2.76
CA THR A 241 -1.64 11.97 4.17
C THR A 241 -0.40 12.79 4.53
N VAL A 242 0.46 13.10 3.56
CA VAL A 242 1.71 13.84 3.79
C VAL A 242 1.56 15.33 3.52
N LEU A 243 0.74 15.70 2.54
CA LEU A 243 0.54 17.09 2.11
C LEU A 243 0.14 18.07 3.25
N PRO A 244 -0.65 17.66 4.27
CA PRO A 244 -0.93 18.53 5.41
C PRO A 244 0.30 19.06 6.14
N GLN A 245 1.46 18.40 6.06
CA GLN A 245 2.72 18.91 6.64
C GLN A 245 3.21 20.19 5.94
N ILE A 246 2.96 20.31 4.63
CA ILE A 246 3.27 21.51 3.83
C ILE A 246 2.16 22.54 3.99
N THR A 247 0.90 22.11 3.79
CA THR A 247 -0.27 23.01 3.89
C THR A 247 -0.36 23.68 5.26
N ALA A 248 -0.08 22.96 6.36
CA ALA A 248 -0.07 23.52 7.70
C ALA A 248 0.91 24.69 7.82
N SER A 249 2.14 24.52 7.32
CA SER A 249 3.19 25.54 7.37
C SER A 249 2.82 26.76 6.53
N LEU A 250 2.27 26.56 5.32
CA LEU A 250 1.82 27.66 4.47
C LEU A 250 0.66 28.46 5.08
N LEU A 251 -0.33 27.78 5.66
CA LEU A 251 -1.47 28.46 6.28
C LEU A 251 -1.05 29.23 7.54
N ALA A 252 -0.11 28.67 8.31
CA ALA A 252 0.44 29.27 9.52
C ALA A 252 1.41 30.43 9.25
N ALA A 253 2.00 30.51 8.04
CA ALA A 253 2.92 31.58 7.65
C ALA A 253 2.28 32.97 7.61
N ASN A 254 0.95 33.06 7.67
CA ASN A 254 0.22 34.33 7.78
C ASN A 254 0.05 34.81 9.22
N ILE A 255 0.59 34.11 10.21
CA ILE A 255 0.50 34.50 11.62
C ILE A 255 1.87 35.03 12.04
N GLU A 256 1.91 36.28 12.51
CA GLU A 256 3.16 36.94 12.91
C GLU A 256 3.74 36.37 14.20
N ASP A 257 2.90 36.06 15.19
CA ASP A 257 3.34 35.46 16.45
C ASP A 257 3.81 34.00 16.21
N PRO A 258 5.08 33.67 16.48
CA PRO A 258 5.62 32.34 16.18
C PRO A 258 4.95 31.21 16.97
N ALA A 259 4.55 31.45 18.22
CA ALA A 259 3.91 30.44 19.05
C ALA A 259 2.48 30.16 18.56
N LEU A 260 1.76 31.20 18.15
CA LEU A 260 0.43 31.10 17.57
C LEU A 260 0.47 30.46 16.17
N SER A 261 1.47 30.80 15.36
CA SER A 261 1.74 30.15 14.07
C SER A 261 1.95 28.65 14.24
N ALA A 262 2.82 28.25 15.18
CA ALA A 262 3.05 26.84 15.50
C ALA A 262 1.77 26.14 16.00
N LEU A 263 1.00 26.78 16.90
CA LEU A 263 -0.26 26.25 17.40
C LEU A 263 -1.28 26.04 16.26
N TYR A 264 -1.42 27.01 15.37
CA TYR A 264 -2.32 26.92 14.23
C TYR A 264 -1.94 25.76 13.30
N GLY A 265 -0.66 25.66 12.93
CA GLY A 265 -0.15 24.58 12.10
C GLY A 265 -0.36 23.19 12.72
N GLN A 266 -0.07 23.04 14.02
CA GLN A 266 -0.31 21.78 14.74
C GLN A 266 -1.80 21.45 14.83
N THR A 267 -2.66 22.45 15.03
CA THR A 267 -4.12 22.26 15.05
C THR A 267 -4.64 21.82 13.68
N TYR A 268 -4.14 22.43 12.60
CA TYR A 268 -4.48 22.02 11.23
C TYR A 268 -4.07 20.57 10.95
N ALA A 269 -2.81 20.23 11.24
CA ALA A 269 -2.30 18.86 11.04
C ALA A 269 -3.09 17.82 11.86
N ALA A 270 -3.45 18.13 13.11
CA ALA A 270 -4.28 17.28 13.95
C ALA A 270 -5.70 17.11 13.37
N PHE A 271 -6.30 18.21 12.92
CA PHE A 271 -7.64 18.21 12.33
C PHE A 271 -7.72 17.37 11.05
N ARG A 272 -6.65 17.35 10.24
CA ARG A 272 -6.57 16.51 9.02
C ARG A 272 -6.43 15.01 9.31
N ARG A 273 -5.95 14.62 10.49
CA ARG A 273 -5.86 13.20 10.91
C ARG A 273 -7.17 12.66 11.48
N ARG A 274 -8.22 13.48 11.58
CA ARG A 274 -9.51 13.03 12.13
C ARG A 274 -10.19 12.04 11.20
N ARG A 275 -10.90 11.08 11.78
CA ARG A 275 -11.83 10.25 11.00
C ARG A 275 -13.05 11.09 10.64
N THR A 276 -13.42 11.07 9.37
CA THR A 276 -14.61 11.74 8.85
C THR A 276 -15.82 10.82 8.92
N LEU A 277 -17.00 11.39 9.14
CA LEU A 277 -18.29 10.72 9.07
C LEU A 277 -18.94 10.91 7.68
N LEU A 278 -19.63 9.88 7.20
CA LEU A 278 -20.52 10.01 6.06
C LEU A 278 -21.85 10.58 6.55
N LEU A 279 -22.28 11.69 5.96
CA LEU A 279 -23.53 12.36 6.29
C LEU A 279 -24.48 12.35 5.09
N LEU A 280 -25.79 12.42 5.37
CA LEU A 280 -26.86 12.42 4.37
C LEU A 280 -27.39 13.84 4.14
N ASN A 281 -28.28 14.01 3.16
CA ASN A 281 -29.04 15.25 2.95
C ASN A 281 -28.17 16.52 2.76
N LEU A 282 -26.98 16.36 2.17
CA LEU A 282 -26.00 17.44 1.97
C LEU A 282 -25.49 18.06 3.29
N GLU A 283 -25.61 17.35 4.41
CA GLU A 283 -25.03 17.76 5.68
C GLU A 283 -23.50 17.75 5.61
N THR A 284 -22.89 18.69 6.32
CA THR A 284 -21.44 18.86 6.37
C THR A 284 -20.96 18.68 7.79
N GLN A 285 -19.85 17.96 7.96
CA GLN A 285 -19.15 17.93 9.25
C GLN A 285 -18.53 19.30 9.54
N VAL A 286 -18.21 19.52 10.83
CA VAL A 286 -17.44 20.67 11.29
C VAL A 286 -16.18 20.84 10.43
N ARG A 287 -16.00 22.05 9.92
CA ARG A 287 -14.86 22.51 9.12
C ARG A 287 -13.80 23.10 10.04
N PHE A 288 -12.58 23.23 9.52
CA PHE A 288 -11.44 23.70 10.31
C PHE A 288 -11.68 25.10 10.91
N GLY A 289 -12.13 26.04 10.08
CA GLY A 289 -12.45 27.41 10.51
C GLY A 289 -13.69 27.54 11.41
N GLU A 290 -14.50 26.48 11.54
CA GLU A 290 -15.65 26.47 12.45
C GLU A 290 -15.26 26.09 13.88
N LEU A 291 -14.02 25.66 14.11
CA LEU A 291 -13.52 25.41 15.46
C LEU A 291 -13.39 26.76 16.20
N PRO A 292 -13.99 26.92 17.40
CA PRO A 292 -14.03 28.22 18.07
C PRO A 292 -12.66 28.88 18.29
N TRP A 293 -11.63 28.09 18.63
CA TRP A 293 -10.27 28.59 18.80
C TRP A 293 -9.56 28.90 17.48
N VAL A 294 -9.93 28.27 16.36
CA VAL A 294 -9.40 28.62 15.04
C VAL A 294 -10.07 29.91 14.55
N ALA A 295 -11.41 29.99 14.70
CA ALA A 295 -12.17 31.19 14.37
C ALA A 295 -11.67 32.43 15.14
N ALA A 296 -11.24 32.26 16.40
CA ALA A 296 -10.64 33.32 17.19
C ALA A 296 -9.26 33.78 16.69
N VAL A 297 -8.51 32.91 16.00
CA VAL A 297 -7.19 33.22 15.43
C VAL A 297 -7.30 33.82 14.03
N GLU A 298 -8.38 33.56 13.30
CA GLU A 298 -8.56 34.02 11.93
C GLU A 298 -8.33 35.54 11.74
N PRO A 299 -8.85 36.44 12.61
CA PRO A 299 -8.61 37.89 12.48
C PRO A 299 -7.15 38.31 12.69
N LEU A 300 -6.31 37.44 13.24
CA LEU A 300 -4.89 37.70 13.50
C LEU A 300 -3.99 37.28 12.33
N ARG A 301 -4.57 36.74 11.24
CA ARG A 301 -3.82 36.33 10.05
C ARG A 301 -3.59 37.53 9.14
N ALA A 302 -2.32 37.88 8.93
CA ALA A 302 -1.92 38.82 7.89
C ALA A 302 -2.18 38.20 6.50
N HIS A 303 -3.06 38.78 5.71
CA HIS A 303 -3.32 38.32 4.33
C HIS A 303 -2.18 38.77 3.39
N ARG A 304 -1.04 38.06 3.46
CA ARG A 304 0.17 38.43 2.69
C ARG A 304 0.16 37.81 1.29
N ARG A 305 0.58 38.60 0.29
CA ARG A 305 0.62 38.18 -1.12
C ARG A 305 1.62 37.07 -1.38
N ASP A 306 2.80 37.14 -0.76
CA ASP A 306 3.85 36.12 -0.87
C ASP A 306 3.36 34.74 -0.41
N ALA A 307 2.57 34.69 0.68
CA ALA A 307 1.97 33.46 1.16
C ALA A 307 0.88 32.91 0.23
N ALA A 308 0.10 33.79 -0.42
CA ALA A 308 -0.88 33.40 -1.43
C ALA A 308 -0.20 32.84 -2.70
N ASP A 309 0.88 33.48 -3.16
CA ASP A 309 1.68 33.03 -4.30
C ASP A 309 2.35 31.68 -4.02
N ALA A 310 2.92 31.51 -2.81
CA ALA A 310 3.48 30.23 -2.39
C ALA A 310 2.42 29.11 -2.36
N ALA A 311 1.22 29.40 -1.86
CA ALA A 311 0.10 28.44 -1.87
C ALA A 311 -0.34 28.08 -3.29
N ARG A 312 -0.41 29.06 -4.21
CA ARG A 312 -0.68 28.81 -5.63
C ARG A 312 0.38 27.94 -6.27
N GLN A 313 1.66 28.21 -6.01
CA GLN A 313 2.77 27.42 -6.53
C GLN A 313 2.74 25.98 -6.00
N THR A 314 2.53 25.79 -4.70
CA THR A 314 2.40 24.46 -4.09
C THR A 314 1.19 23.70 -4.64
N LEU A 315 0.06 24.37 -4.85
CA LEU A 315 -1.12 23.77 -5.47
C LEU A 315 -0.82 23.33 -6.91
N ALA A 316 -0.14 24.16 -7.70
CA ALA A 316 0.27 23.84 -9.07
C ALA A 316 1.26 22.67 -9.13
N GLN A 317 2.28 22.66 -8.26
CA GLN A 317 3.27 21.58 -8.16
C GLN A 317 2.59 20.26 -7.76
N THR A 318 1.76 20.28 -6.72
CA THR A 318 1.11 19.06 -6.22
C THR A 318 0.04 18.54 -7.18
N THR A 319 -0.65 19.41 -7.91
CA THR A 319 -1.56 19.01 -9.00
C THR A 319 -0.78 18.27 -10.09
N MET A 320 0.33 18.85 -10.56
CA MET A 320 1.17 18.18 -11.56
C MET A 320 1.75 16.87 -11.04
N LEU A 321 2.19 16.81 -9.78
CA LEU A 321 2.69 15.59 -9.16
C LEU A 321 1.61 14.50 -9.13
N ALA A 322 0.38 14.83 -8.72
CA ALA A 322 -0.73 13.89 -8.71
C ALA A 322 -1.05 13.35 -10.12
N CYS A 323 -1.09 14.22 -11.14
CA CYS A 323 -1.33 13.82 -12.52
C CYS A 323 -0.19 12.94 -13.07
N THR A 324 1.07 13.28 -12.78
CA THR A 324 2.23 12.59 -13.35
C THR A 324 2.57 11.27 -12.67
N ALA A 325 2.36 11.17 -11.36
CA ALA A 325 2.65 9.97 -10.58
C ALA A 325 1.48 8.97 -10.58
N PHE A 326 0.23 9.46 -10.63
CA PHE A 326 -0.98 8.64 -10.52
C PHE A 326 -1.98 8.92 -11.65
N PRO A 327 -1.56 8.92 -12.93
CA PRO A 327 -2.41 9.35 -14.05
C PRO A 327 -3.66 8.49 -14.23
N HIS A 328 -3.68 7.26 -13.73
CA HIS A 328 -4.81 6.34 -13.87
C HIS A 328 -5.88 6.48 -12.78
N THR A 329 -5.70 7.39 -11.82
CA THR A 329 -6.60 7.54 -10.66
C THR A 329 -7.31 8.88 -10.66
N ILE A 330 -8.55 8.92 -10.17
CA ILE A 330 -9.22 10.18 -9.86
C ILE A 330 -8.60 10.82 -8.61
N LEU A 331 -8.75 12.14 -8.47
CA LEU A 331 -8.28 12.84 -7.27
C LEU A 331 -9.11 12.40 -6.05
N PRO A 332 -8.49 11.81 -5.02
CA PRO A 332 -9.22 11.34 -3.85
C PRO A 332 -9.68 12.50 -2.97
N ASN A 333 -10.78 12.31 -2.24
CA ASN A 333 -11.41 13.36 -1.42
C ASN A 333 -10.46 14.03 -0.41
N PRO A 334 -9.55 13.30 0.29
CA PRO A 334 -8.55 13.94 1.14
C PRO A 334 -7.62 14.88 0.37
N LEU A 335 -7.23 14.54 -0.86
CA LEU A 335 -6.39 15.39 -1.70
C LEU A 335 -7.16 16.63 -2.18
N VAL A 336 -8.41 16.47 -2.61
CA VAL A 336 -9.32 17.58 -2.97
C VAL A 336 -9.51 18.55 -1.80
N SER A 337 -9.57 18.02 -0.58
CA SER A 337 -9.71 18.82 0.65
C SER A 337 -8.47 19.67 0.95
N GLU A 338 -7.27 19.17 0.66
CA GLU A 338 -6.04 19.95 0.76
C GLU A 338 -5.90 20.96 -0.38
N PHE A 339 -6.27 20.58 -1.60
CA PHE A 339 -6.29 21.50 -2.75
C PHE A 339 -7.26 22.66 -2.52
N SER A 340 -8.42 22.40 -1.92
CA SER A 340 -9.37 23.45 -1.54
C SER A 340 -8.80 24.41 -0.48
N ALA A 341 -8.01 23.90 0.47
CA ALA A 341 -7.36 24.74 1.48
C ALA A 341 -6.25 25.61 0.86
N LEU A 342 -5.42 25.05 -0.02
CA LEU A 342 -4.41 25.80 -0.76
C LEU A 342 -5.04 26.82 -1.71
N ALA A 343 -6.13 26.47 -2.40
CA ALA A 343 -6.85 27.38 -3.28
C ALA A 343 -7.45 28.56 -2.50
N THR A 344 -8.04 28.30 -1.32
CA THR A 344 -8.54 29.36 -0.45
C THR A 344 -7.40 30.29 0.02
N GLN A 345 -6.26 29.72 0.39
CA GLN A 345 -5.07 30.49 0.78
C GLN A 345 -4.49 31.32 -0.38
N ALA A 346 -4.60 30.81 -1.61
CA ALA A 346 -4.17 31.46 -2.84
C ALA A 346 -5.21 32.46 -3.39
N ASP A 347 -6.33 32.67 -2.70
CA ASP A 347 -7.46 33.50 -3.17
C ASP A 347 -7.98 33.07 -4.55
N LEU A 348 -8.01 31.76 -4.81
CA LEU A 348 -8.51 31.16 -6.04
C LEU A 348 -9.88 30.52 -5.79
N PRO A 349 -10.97 31.08 -6.36
CA PRO A 349 -12.31 30.51 -6.22
C PRO A 349 -12.47 29.29 -7.13
N LEU A 350 -12.08 28.12 -6.65
CA LEU A 350 -12.17 26.85 -7.38
C LEU A 350 -13.36 26.01 -6.90
N PRO A 351 -14.30 25.59 -7.78
CA PRO A 351 -15.45 24.78 -7.41
C PRO A 351 -15.12 23.28 -7.20
N LEU A 352 -14.00 22.94 -6.54
CA LEU A 352 -13.46 21.57 -6.51
C LEU A 352 -14.40 20.53 -5.85
N VAL A 353 -15.05 19.67 -6.61
CA VAL A 353 -16.02 18.66 -6.15
C VAL A 353 -15.39 17.39 -5.58
N GLU A 354 -16.10 16.78 -4.63
CA GLU A 354 -15.76 15.51 -4.01
C GLU A 354 -16.41 14.31 -4.72
N GLU A 355 -15.78 13.14 -4.64
CA GLU A 355 -16.41 11.86 -4.97
C GLU A 355 -17.47 11.54 -3.92
N VAL A 356 -18.71 11.35 -4.36
CA VAL A 356 -19.84 10.98 -3.50
C VAL A 356 -19.99 9.46 -3.50
N ALA A 357 -20.25 8.87 -2.34
CA ALA A 357 -20.50 7.43 -2.24
C ALA A 357 -21.94 7.08 -2.68
N ALA A 358 -22.07 6.02 -3.49
CA ALA A 358 -23.32 5.67 -4.16
C ALA A 358 -24.42 5.16 -3.22
N ASP A 359 -24.05 4.58 -2.08
CA ASP A 359 -24.94 4.07 -1.04
C ASP A 359 -25.61 5.17 -0.22
N ILE A 360 -25.00 6.36 -0.15
CA ILE A 360 -25.52 7.52 0.58
C ILE A 360 -26.07 8.62 -0.34
N PHE A 361 -25.97 8.45 -1.65
CA PHE A 361 -26.39 9.45 -2.62
C PHE A 361 -27.92 9.59 -2.69
N THR A 362 -28.41 10.80 -2.49
CA THR A 362 -29.85 11.13 -2.44
C THR A 362 -30.38 11.77 -3.73
N GLY A 363 -29.69 11.56 -4.86
CA GLY A 363 -30.16 12.00 -6.18
C GLY A 363 -30.06 13.50 -6.44
N THR A 364 -29.25 14.24 -5.66
CA THR A 364 -29.18 15.71 -5.72
C THR A 364 -27.74 16.19 -5.66
N PHE A 365 -27.42 17.26 -6.39
CA PHE A 365 -26.11 17.91 -6.40
C PHE A 365 -26.22 19.38 -5.99
N THR A 366 -25.22 19.90 -5.27
CA THR A 366 -25.11 21.34 -4.98
C THR A 366 -24.72 22.13 -6.24
N THR A 367 -24.89 23.45 -6.22
CA THR A 367 -24.49 24.32 -7.35
C THR A 367 -23.01 24.21 -7.70
N LYS A 368 -22.17 23.88 -6.71
CA LYS A 368 -20.73 23.62 -6.86
C LYS A 368 -20.43 22.62 -8.00
N PHE A 369 -21.23 21.56 -8.15
CA PHE A 369 -21.04 20.58 -9.23
C PHE A 369 -21.31 21.16 -10.61
N ARG A 370 -22.35 21.99 -10.75
CA ARG A 370 -22.64 22.68 -12.01
C ARG A 370 -21.57 23.73 -12.32
N ASP A 371 -21.09 24.45 -11.31
CA ASP A 371 -20.08 25.48 -11.47
C ASP A 371 -18.73 24.87 -11.94
N ASP A 372 -18.35 23.70 -11.41
CA ASP A 372 -17.24 22.89 -11.94
C ASP A 372 -17.51 22.43 -13.38
N ALA A 373 -18.67 21.84 -13.63
CA ALA A 373 -19.03 21.33 -14.95
C ALA A 373 -19.06 22.44 -16.02
N ALA A 374 -19.43 23.67 -15.66
CA ALA A 374 -19.37 24.81 -16.56
C ALA A 374 -17.92 25.17 -16.95
N VAL A 375 -16.98 25.06 -16.00
CA VAL A 375 -15.55 25.21 -16.29
C VAL A 375 -15.07 24.07 -17.18
N ALA A 376 -15.41 22.82 -16.86
CA ALA A 376 -15.04 21.66 -17.65
C ALA A 376 -15.56 21.75 -19.10
N SER A 377 -16.83 22.12 -19.29
CA SER A 377 -17.44 22.38 -20.60
C SER A 377 -16.67 23.42 -21.41
N ARG A 378 -16.30 24.54 -20.80
CA ARG A 378 -15.54 25.62 -21.44
C ARG A 378 -14.12 25.18 -21.81
N VAL A 379 -13.39 24.63 -20.84
CA VAL A 379 -11.96 24.30 -20.97
C VAL A 379 -11.74 23.14 -21.94
N MET A 380 -12.64 22.16 -21.94
CA MET A 380 -12.55 21.00 -22.83
C MET A 380 -13.25 21.22 -24.17
N ALA A 381 -13.84 22.40 -24.43
CA ALA A 381 -14.53 22.67 -25.69
C ALA A 381 -13.62 22.38 -26.90
N GLY A 382 -14.15 21.67 -27.90
CA GLY A 382 -13.40 21.29 -29.10
C GLY A 382 -12.36 20.18 -28.92
N THR A 383 -12.13 19.70 -27.70
CA THR A 383 -11.16 18.62 -27.43
C THR A 383 -11.73 17.21 -27.63
N LEU A 384 -10.87 16.20 -27.63
CA LEU A 384 -11.28 14.79 -27.71
C LEU A 384 -12.18 14.37 -26.54
N TYR A 385 -11.90 14.83 -25.31
CA TYR A 385 -12.70 14.49 -24.14
C TYR A 385 -14.13 14.99 -24.28
N ALA A 386 -14.31 16.25 -24.73
CA ALA A 386 -15.64 16.81 -24.96
C ALA A 386 -16.41 16.06 -26.04
N ARG A 387 -15.75 15.64 -27.13
CA ARG A 387 -16.37 14.82 -28.18
C ARG A 387 -16.73 13.41 -27.70
N TYR A 388 -15.82 12.74 -26.99
CA TYR A 388 -16.01 11.36 -26.54
C TYR A 388 -17.13 11.25 -25.50
N TYR A 389 -17.14 12.17 -24.54
CA TYR A 389 -18.15 12.20 -23.49
C TYR A 389 -19.36 13.08 -23.81
N ASP A 390 -19.38 13.74 -24.96
CA ASP A 390 -20.49 14.61 -25.38
C ASP A 390 -20.85 15.64 -24.30
N LEU A 391 -19.87 16.50 -23.95
CA LEU A 391 -20.06 17.50 -22.90
C LEU A 391 -21.05 18.59 -23.35
N PRO A 392 -21.96 19.05 -22.48
CA PRO A 392 -22.82 20.19 -22.77
C PRO A 392 -22.01 21.46 -23.00
N GLU A 393 -22.40 22.29 -23.96
CA GLU A 393 -21.74 23.59 -24.21
C GLU A 393 -22.09 24.62 -23.13
N THR A 394 -23.33 24.61 -22.64
CA THR A 394 -23.84 25.58 -21.67
C THR A 394 -24.74 24.91 -20.63
N TRP A 395 -24.94 25.62 -19.51
CA TRP A 395 -25.79 25.19 -18.40
C TRP A 395 -26.87 26.24 -18.14
N SER A 396 -28.11 25.81 -17.89
CA SER A 396 -29.26 26.72 -17.74
C SER A 396 -29.19 27.59 -16.48
N GLY A 397 -28.43 27.16 -15.46
CA GLY A 397 -28.33 27.87 -14.18
C GLY A 397 -29.51 27.61 -13.23
N ARG A 398 -30.47 26.75 -13.62
CA ARG A 398 -31.66 26.45 -12.82
C ARG A 398 -31.27 25.85 -11.47
N THR A 399 -31.77 26.50 -10.43
CA THR A 399 -31.41 26.20 -9.03
C THR A 399 -32.68 26.13 -8.20
N THR A 400 -32.79 25.12 -7.32
CA THR A 400 -33.81 25.08 -6.27
C THR A 400 -33.16 25.00 -4.89
N THR A 401 -33.98 24.99 -3.83
CA THR A 401 -33.52 24.79 -2.45
C THR A 401 -34.00 23.45 -1.94
N ARG A 402 -33.08 22.61 -1.46
CA ARG A 402 -33.39 21.35 -0.76
C ARG A 402 -32.55 21.25 0.51
N TRP A 403 -33.17 20.85 1.61
CA TRP A 403 -32.52 20.75 2.93
C TRP A 403 -31.73 22.02 3.32
N GLY A 404 -32.26 23.21 2.99
CA GLY A 404 -31.61 24.49 3.27
C GLY A 404 -30.37 24.80 2.41
N ARG A 405 -30.08 24.01 1.36
CA ARG A 405 -28.97 24.23 0.43
C ARG A 405 -29.46 24.50 -0.98
N LYS A 406 -28.73 25.33 -1.73
CA LYS A 406 -28.94 25.54 -3.16
C LYS A 406 -28.45 24.33 -3.94
N VAL A 407 -29.31 23.79 -4.81
CA VAL A 407 -29.05 22.59 -5.61
C VAL A 407 -29.22 22.87 -7.10
N ALA A 408 -28.41 22.24 -7.95
CA ALA A 408 -28.44 22.43 -9.40
C ALA A 408 -29.29 21.34 -10.06
N ASP A 409 -30.56 21.64 -10.31
CA ASP A 409 -31.49 20.67 -10.89
C ASP A 409 -31.15 20.34 -12.35
N ASP A 410 -30.67 21.32 -13.11
CA ASP A 410 -30.24 21.11 -14.49
C ASP A 410 -29.05 20.14 -14.59
N PHE A 411 -28.09 20.27 -13.68
CA PHE A 411 -26.98 19.33 -13.55
C PHE A 411 -27.43 17.92 -13.14
N ALA A 412 -28.32 17.82 -12.15
CA ALA A 412 -28.84 16.54 -11.70
C ALA A 412 -29.62 15.82 -12.81
N GLU A 413 -30.48 16.54 -13.53
CA GLU A 413 -31.26 16.03 -14.65
C GLU A 413 -30.34 15.55 -15.80
N ALA A 414 -29.30 16.31 -16.14
CA ALA A 414 -28.33 15.91 -17.15
C ALA A 414 -27.61 14.60 -16.76
N CYS A 415 -27.18 14.46 -15.50
CA CYS A 415 -26.56 13.22 -15.01
C CYS A 415 -27.54 12.04 -15.07
N VAL A 416 -28.80 12.24 -14.68
CA VAL A 416 -29.83 11.19 -14.69
C VAL A 416 -30.19 10.76 -16.12
N ALA A 417 -30.36 11.72 -17.03
CA ALA A 417 -30.67 11.45 -18.44
C ALA A 417 -29.55 10.62 -19.09
N ARG A 418 -28.30 11.02 -18.88
CA ARG A 418 -27.13 10.32 -19.43
C ARG A 418 -26.89 8.95 -18.79
N ALA A 419 -27.23 8.79 -17.51
CA ALA A 419 -27.10 7.52 -16.82
C ALA A 419 -27.97 6.40 -17.43
N ALA A 420 -28.98 6.73 -18.23
CA ALA A 420 -29.78 5.77 -18.98
C ALA A 420 -28.93 4.84 -19.88
N GLU A 421 -27.79 5.33 -20.39
CA GLU A 421 -26.84 4.58 -21.22
C GLU A 421 -26.36 3.27 -20.55
N ALA A 422 -26.14 3.34 -19.23
CA ALA A 422 -25.59 2.25 -18.43
C ALA A 422 -26.66 1.35 -17.79
N ARG A 423 -27.94 1.71 -17.95
CA ARG A 423 -29.06 1.01 -17.30
C ARG A 423 -29.61 -0.07 -18.20
N THR A 424 -29.35 -1.32 -17.84
CA THR A 424 -29.95 -2.51 -18.46
C THR A 424 -30.97 -3.20 -17.55
N GLY A 425 -31.05 -2.77 -16.28
CA GLY A 425 -31.96 -3.29 -15.25
C GLY A 425 -32.69 -2.17 -14.51
N GLY A 426 -33.10 -2.42 -13.27
CA GLY A 426 -33.89 -1.50 -12.45
C GLY A 426 -33.27 -0.10 -12.30
N ALA A 427 -34.13 0.92 -12.19
CA ALA A 427 -33.75 2.33 -12.09
C ALA A 427 -33.43 2.80 -10.65
N HIS A 428 -33.34 1.87 -9.70
CA HIS A 428 -33.19 2.15 -8.27
C HIS A 428 -32.04 1.34 -7.64
N GLY A 429 -31.54 1.81 -6.49
CA GLY A 429 -30.49 1.16 -5.72
C GLY A 429 -29.08 1.68 -5.97
N VAL A 430 -28.10 1.09 -5.28
CA VAL A 430 -26.70 1.57 -5.25
C VAL A 430 -26.08 1.62 -6.64
N ALA A 431 -26.34 0.62 -7.48
CA ALA A 431 -25.83 0.58 -8.85
C ALA A 431 -26.41 1.72 -9.71
N ALA A 432 -27.70 2.01 -9.57
CA ALA A 432 -28.35 3.11 -10.29
C ALA A 432 -27.79 4.47 -9.84
N ASN A 433 -27.58 4.65 -8.53
CA ASN A 433 -26.88 5.83 -8.01
C ASN A 433 -25.46 5.96 -8.58
N GLY A 434 -24.72 4.85 -8.63
CA GLY A 434 -23.39 4.79 -9.22
C GLY A 434 -23.36 5.24 -10.68
N THR A 435 -24.36 4.85 -11.50
CA THR A 435 -24.46 5.33 -12.89
C THR A 435 -24.65 6.85 -13.00
N VAL A 436 -25.38 7.47 -12.07
CA VAL A 436 -25.58 8.93 -12.04
C VAL A 436 -24.31 9.64 -11.59
N LEU A 437 -23.65 9.13 -10.55
CA LEU A 437 -22.40 9.68 -10.03
C LEU A 437 -21.24 9.56 -11.02
N GLU A 438 -21.21 8.50 -11.83
CA GLU A 438 -20.24 8.41 -12.91
C GLU A 438 -20.41 9.53 -13.94
N GLN A 439 -21.65 9.92 -14.26
CA GLN A 439 -21.90 11.04 -15.15
C GLN A 439 -21.48 12.37 -14.52
N SER A 440 -21.68 12.56 -13.21
CA SER A 440 -21.21 13.79 -12.56
C SER A 440 -19.70 13.91 -12.61
N GLN A 441 -18.96 12.82 -12.39
CA GLN A 441 -17.50 12.78 -12.53
C GLN A 441 -17.04 13.06 -13.96
N ILE A 442 -17.75 12.56 -14.98
CA ILE A 442 -17.46 12.83 -16.39
C ILE A 442 -17.63 14.33 -16.70
N LEU A 443 -18.80 14.88 -16.33
CA LEU A 443 -19.19 16.25 -16.65
C LEU A 443 -18.33 17.30 -15.93
N THR A 444 -17.71 16.94 -14.82
CA THR A 444 -16.80 17.78 -14.03
C THR A 444 -15.32 17.52 -14.33
N THR A 445 -15.00 16.56 -15.22
CA THR A 445 -13.64 16.00 -15.35
C THR A 445 -13.03 15.58 -14.00
N HIS A 446 -13.87 15.41 -12.98
CA HIS A 446 -13.51 15.31 -11.58
C HIS A 446 -12.37 16.27 -11.16
N ASN A 447 -12.61 17.58 -11.39
CA ASN A 447 -11.74 18.73 -11.07
C ASN A 447 -10.54 18.99 -11.98
N LEU A 448 -10.19 18.10 -12.90
CA LEU A 448 -8.94 18.25 -13.67
C LEU A 448 -8.94 19.50 -14.53
N ALA A 449 -10.02 19.77 -15.26
CA ALA A 449 -10.15 20.97 -16.08
C ALA A 449 -10.09 22.25 -15.22
N VAL A 450 -10.76 22.27 -14.06
CA VAL A 450 -10.72 23.40 -13.12
C VAL A 450 -9.30 23.69 -12.66
N LEU A 451 -8.57 22.65 -12.25
CA LEU A 451 -7.19 22.81 -11.77
C LEU A 451 -6.24 23.22 -12.89
N VAL A 452 -6.36 22.63 -14.08
CA VAL A 452 -5.50 22.95 -15.22
C VAL A 452 -5.69 24.39 -15.68
N ASP A 453 -6.93 24.85 -15.82
CA ASP A 453 -7.30 26.20 -16.25
C ASP A 453 -6.83 27.25 -15.23
N ALA A 454 -7.25 27.12 -13.98
CA ALA A 454 -6.97 28.14 -12.96
C ALA A 454 -5.48 28.27 -12.59
N LEU A 455 -4.71 27.19 -12.72
CA LEU A 455 -3.29 27.16 -12.40
C LEU A 455 -2.39 27.39 -13.62
N GLY A 456 -2.97 27.57 -14.82
CA GLY A 456 -2.22 27.80 -16.05
C GLY A 456 -1.31 26.61 -16.41
N LEU A 457 -1.80 25.38 -16.24
CA LEU A 457 -1.00 24.16 -16.42
C LEU A 457 -1.06 23.56 -17.83
N THR A 458 -1.82 24.14 -18.75
CA THR A 458 -2.06 23.59 -20.09
C THR A 458 -0.78 23.19 -20.82
N ASP A 459 0.19 24.11 -20.97
CA ASP A 459 1.43 23.83 -21.71
C ASP A 459 2.29 22.78 -21.01
N ARG A 460 2.38 22.85 -19.68
CA ARG A 460 3.12 21.88 -18.86
C ARG A 460 2.51 20.49 -18.96
N LEU A 461 1.18 20.41 -18.99
CA LEU A 461 0.46 19.15 -19.12
C LEU A 461 0.59 18.60 -20.54
N ALA A 462 0.44 19.43 -21.58
CA ALA A 462 0.60 19.03 -22.97
C ALA A 462 1.97 18.40 -23.25
N ALA A 463 3.04 18.95 -22.66
CA ALA A 463 4.40 18.42 -22.79
C ALA A 463 4.56 16.97 -22.28
N VAL A 464 3.74 16.53 -21.31
CA VAL A 464 3.80 15.16 -20.75
C VAL A 464 2.58 14.31 -21.09
N ALA A 465 1.56 14.90 -21.71
CA ALA A 465 0.25 14.28 -21.97
C ALA A 465 0.33 12.96 -22.75
N PRO A 466 1.16 12.81 -23.81
CA PRO A 466 1.26 11.53 -24.53
C PRO A 466 1.66 10.38 -23.60
N ARG A 467 2.63 10.61 -22.71
CA ARG A 467 3.08 9.62 -21.73
C ARG A 467 1.97 9.31 -20.71
N LEU A 468 1.32 10.33 -20.16
CA LEU A 468 0.26 10.15 -19.16
C LEU A 468 -0.95 9.41 -19.72
N ALA A 469 -1.36 9.74 -20.95
CA ALA A 469 -2.43 9.04 -21.65
C ALA A 469 -2.06 7.57 -21.86
N GLY A 470 -0.86 7.30 -22.37
CA GLY A 470 -0.34 5.95 -22.56
C GLY A 470 -0.30 5.14 -21.26
N GLU A 471 0.21 5.71 -20.17
CA GLU A 471 0.26 5.07 -18.84
C GLU A 471 -1.12 4.75 -18.28
N ALA A 472 -2.05 5.71 -18.35
CA ALA A 472 -3.42 5.54 -17.85
C ALA A 472 -4.20 4.47 -18.64
N LEU A 473 -4.13 4.53 -19.98
CA LEU A 473 -4.80 3.57 -20.86
C LEU A 473 -4.17 2.17 -20.73
N SER A 474 -2.84 2.07 -20.67
CA SER A 474 -2.14 0.81 -20.39
C SER A 474 -2.58 0.19 -19.06
N TRP A 475 -2.75 1.03 -18.04
CA TRP A 475 -3.21 0.57 -16.73
C TRP A 475 -4.63 0.00 -16.82
N ALA A 476 -5.54 0.67 -17.53
CA ALA A 476 -6.91 0.19 -17.73
C ALA A 476 -6.92 -1.19 -18.42
N VAL A 477 -6.13 -1.37 -19.47
CA VAL A 477 -5.97 -2.64 -20.19
C VAL A 477 -5.44 -3.74 -19.27
N ARG A 478 -4.31 -3.48 -18.57
CA ARG A 478 -3.71 -4.45 -17.64
C ARG A 478 -4.68 -4.84 -16.53
N ARG A 479 -5.43 -3.88 -15.98
CA ARG A 479 -6.40 -4.13 -14.90
C ARG A 479 -7.51 -5.08 -15.34
N MET A 480 -7.94 -5.00 -16.60
CA MET A 480 -8.95 -5.90 -17.18
C MET A 480 -8.39 -7.28 -17.55
N ALA A 481 -7.09 -7.38 -17.81
CA ALA A 481 -6.43 -8.66 -18.09
C ALA A 481 -6.23 -9.53 -16.83
N VAL A 482 -6.24 -8.92 -15.63
CA VAL A 482 -6.08 -9.66 -14.35
C VAL A 482 -7.40 -10.36 -13.98
N PRO A 483 -7.42 -11.71 -13.85
CA PRO A 483 -8.61 -12.43 -13.44
C PRO A 483 -9.09 -11.99 -12.05
N ALA A 484 -10.38 -11.71 -11.93
CA ALA A 484 -10.99 -11.39 -10.64
C ALA A 484 -11.29 -12.67 -9.86
N VAL A 485 -11.04 -12.64 -8.54
CA VAL A 485 -11.28 -13.77 -7.62
C VAL A 485 -12.78 -14.06 -7.47
N HIS A 486 -13.62 -13.03 -7.55
CA HIS A 486 -15.08 -13.12 -7.44
C HIS A 486 -15.78 -11.96 -8.16
N GLY A 487 -17.10 -12.06 -8.35
CA GLY A 487 -17.89 -11.10 -9.13
C GLY A 487 -17.78 -9.64 -8.66
N HIS A 488 -17.84 -9.39 -7.34
CA HIS A 488 -17.67 -8.03 -6.82
C HIS A 488 -16.28 -7.44 -7.13
N ALA A 489 -15.21 -8.24 -7.06
CA ALA A 489 -13.87 -7.80 -7.42
C ALA A 489 -13.76 -7.49 -8.92
N ALA A 490 -14.50 -8.21 -9.77
CA ALA A 490 -14.58 -7.92 -11.20
C ALA A 490 -15.23 -6.56 -11.47
N LEU A 491 -16.33 -6.24 -10.78
CA LEU A 491 -17.00 -4.94 -10.88
C LEU A 491 -16.10 -3.79 -10.41
N VAL A 492 -15.35 -3.99 -9.31
CA VAL A 492 -14.36 -3.00 -8.85
C VAL A 492 -13.24 -2.81 -9.88
N ALA A 493 -12.77 -3.89 -10.50
CA ALA A 493 -11.75 -3.81 -11.56
C ALA A 493 -12.26 -3.02 -12.78
N VAL A 494 -13.50 -3.25 -13.22
CA VAL A 494 -14.14 -2.49 -14.31
C VAL A 494 -14.27 -1.02 -13.95
N LYS A 495 -14.76 -0.70 -12.75
CA LYS A 495 -14.90 0.68 -12.29
C LYS A 495 -13.56 1.42 -12.32
N ASN A 496 -12.51 0.80 -11.77
CA ASN A 496 -11.19 1.41 -11.75
C ASN A 496 -10.58 1.52 -13.16
N ALA A 497 -10.81 0.54 -14.04
CA ALA A 497 -10.38 0.61 -15.44
C ALA A 497 -11.09 1.75 -16.19
N ALA A 498 -12.38 1.99 -15.95
CA ALA A 498 -13.10 3.13 -16.50
C ALA A 498 -12.59 4.47 -15.96
N TYR A 499 -12.17 4.55 -14.69
CA TYR A 499 -11.50 5.73 -14.14
C TYR A 499 -10.21 6.03 -14.89
N ALA A 500 -9.35 5.02 -15.07
CA ALA A 500 -8.11 5.14 -15.82
C ALA A 500 -8.34 5.49 -17.30
N TRP A 501 -9.39 4.92 -17.92
CA TRP A 501 -9.78 5.23 -19.29
C TRP A 501 -10.19 6.70 -19.45
N ARG A 502 -11.03 7.22 -18.54
CA ARG A 502 -11.42 8.64 -18.51
C ARG A 502 -10.22 9.57 -18.39
N GLN A 503 -9.32 9.26 -17.46
CA GLN A 503 -8.08 10.01 -17.29
C GLN A 503 -7.21 9.98 -18.55
N GLY A 504 -7.07 8.79 -19.16
CA GLY A 504 -6.36 8.61 -20.42
C GLY A 504 -6.90 9.50 -21.52
N ILE A 505 -8.22 9.55 -21.71
CA ILE A 505 -8.87 10.42 -22.70
C ILE A 505 -8.69 11.91 -22.36
N PHE A 506 -8.73 12.28 -21.08
CA PHE A 506 -8.46 13.65 -20.65
C PHE A 506 -7.05 14.08 -21.06
N PHE A 507 -6.02 13.26 -20.80
CA PHE A 507 -4.66 13.58 -21.24
C PHE A 507 -4.51 13.55 -22.77
N LEU A 508 -5.12 12.58 -23.43
CA LEU A 508 -5.06 12.47 -24.90
C LEU A 508 -5.68 13.69 -25.62
N SER A 509 -6.51 14.46 -24.91
CA SER A 509 -7.10 15.71 -25.41
C SER A 509 -6.11 16.86 -25.55
N PHE A 510 -4.94 16.77 -24.91
CA PHE A 510 -3.84 17.72 -25.04
C PHE A 510 -2.81 17.29 -26.10
N CYS A 511 -3.03 16.13 -26.74
CA CYS A 511 -2.19 15.62 -27.81
C CYS A 511 -2.73 16.04 -29.18
N ASP A 512 -1.83 16.14 -30.16
CA ASP A 512 -2.19 16.34 -31.56
C ASP A 512 -2.94 15.10 -32.14
N PRO A 513 -3.64 15.24 -33.29
CA PRO A 513 -4.39 14.16 -33.90
C PRO A 513 -3.56 12.93 -34.30
N GLU A 514 -2.28 13.10 -34.68
CA GLU A 514 -1.40 11.99 -35.05
C GLU A 514 -1.10 11.12 -33.82
N THR A 515 -0.77 11.76 -32.70
CA THR A 515 -0.58 11.08 -31.41
C THR A 515 -1.85 10.39 -30.91
N GLN A 516 -3.03 11.02 -31.10
CA GLN A 516 -4.32 10.40 -30.77
C GLN A 516 -4.54 9.11 -31.58
N GLN A 517 -4.28 9.16 -32.90
CA GLN A 517 -4.42 8.01 -33.78
C GLN A 517 -3.40 6.91 -33.47
N ALA A 518 -2.12 7.26 -33.26
CA ALA A 518 -1.08 6.33 -32.88
C ALA A 518 -1.41 5.57 -31.58
N THR A 519 -2.03 6.25 -30.61
CA THR A 519 -2.47 5.63 -29.35
C THR A 519 -3.58 4.60 -29.58
N ILE A 520 -4.54 4.90 -30.46
CA ILE A 520 -5.60 3.95 -30.85
C ILE A 520 -4.99 2.72 -31.53
N ASP A 521 -4.07 2.91 -32.46
CA ASP A 521 -3.44 1.83 -33.22
C ASP A 521 -2.55 0.95 -32.33
N TRP A 522 -1.97 1.52 -31.28
CA TRP A 522 -1.27 0.77 -30.23
C TRP A 522 -2.24 -0.01 -29.30
N LEU A 523 -3.38 0.58 -28.92
CA LEU A 523 -4.37 -0.07 -28.02
C LEU A 523 -5.11 -1.22 -28.68
N ARG A 524 -5.54 -1.05 -29.94
CA ARG A 524 -6.40 -2.00 -30.65
C ARG A 524 -5.89 -3.45 -30.61
N PRO A 525 -4.63 -3.77 -30.99
CA PRO A 525 -4.15 -5.15 -30.99
C PRO A 525 -4.10 -5.78 -29.59
N GLN A 526 -3.91 -4.99 -28.53
CA GLN A 526 -3.90 -5.49 -27.15
C GLN A 526 -5.30 -5.87 -26.65
N LEU A 527 -6.35 -5.30 -27.25
CA LEU A 527 -7.73 -5.55 -26.87
C LEU A 527 -8.45 -6.51 -27.84
N THR A 528 -7.84 -6.88 -28.96
CA THR A 528 -8.38 -7.86 -29.89
C THR A 528 -8.70 -9.18 -29.18
N GLY A 529 -9.93 -9.67 -29.35
CA GLY A 529 -10.39 -10.90 -28.70
C GLY A 529 -10.77 -10.74 -27.22
N THR A 530 -10.72 -9.51 -26.67
CA THR A 530 -11.19 -9.22 -25.31
C THR A 530 -12.59 -8.59 -25.33
N PRO A 531 -13.40 -8.76 -24.27
CA PRO A 531 -14.71 -8.10 -24.15
C PRO A 531 -14.67 -6.57 -24.18
N VAL A 532 -13.49 -5.96 -24.00
CA VAL A 532 -13.30 -4.50 -23.96
C VAL A 532 -12.89 -3.89 -25.31
N LEU A 533 -12.72 -4.69 -26.37
CA LEU A 533 -12.47 -4.19 -27.73
C LEU A 533 -13.46 -3.10 -28.19
N PRO A 534 -14.77 -3.15 -27.88
CA PRO A 534 -15.68 -2.07 -28.23
C PRO A 534 -15.27 -0.69 -27.70
N ALA A 535 -14.55 -0.61 -26.56
CA ALA A 535 -14.11 0.69 -26.02
C ALA A 535 -13.14 1.42 -26.95
N VAL A 536 -12.12 0.71 -27.45
CA VAL A 536 -11.13 1.29 -28.36
C VAL A 536 -11.72 1.57 -29.75
N ASN A 537 -12.65 0.74 -30.22
CA ASN A 537 -13.38 1.02 -31.46
C ASN A 537 -14.25 2.28 -31.33
N GLY A 538 -14.89 2.48 -30.17
CA GLY A 538 -15.62 3.70 -29.87
C GLY A 538 -14.70 4.93 -29.88
N LEU A 539 -13.54 4.84 -29.24
CA LEU A 539 -12.54 5.91 -29.26
C LEU A 539 -12.06 6.24 -30.69
N ALA A 540 -11.79 5.21 -31.50
CA ALA A 540 -11.39 5.37 -32.89
C ALA A 540 -12.45 6.11 -33.72
N ALA A 541 -13.72 5.76 -33.56
CA ALA A 541 -14.83 6.42 -34.25
C ALA A 541 -14.90 7.92 -33.89
N ILE A 542 -14.80 8.27 -32.60
CA ILE A 542 -14.82 9.67 -32.17
C ILE A 542 -13.60 10.46 -32.67
N VAL A 543 -12.41 9.84 -32.73
CA VAL A 543 -11.23 10.47 -33.34
C VAL A 543 -11.45 10.70 -34.84
N ALA A 544 -12.13 9.79 -35.53
CA ALA A 544 -12.52 9.95 -36.94
C ALA A 544 -13.66 10.97 -37.17
N GLY A 545 -14.29 11.49 -36.11
CA GLY A 545 -15.33 12.51 -36.18
C GLY A 545 -16.77 11.97 -36.04
N ASP A 546 -16.94 10.68 -35.77
CA ASP A 546 -18.26 10.12 -35.44
C ASP A 546 -18.74 10.59 -34.07
N ARG A 547 -20.02 10.31 -33.77
CA ARG A 547 -20.65 10.58 -32.47
C ARG A 547 -21.36 9.34 -31.97
N PHE A 548 -21.28 9.08 -30.66
CA PHE A 548 -22.08 8.06 -30.02
C PHE A 548 -23.58 8.39 -30.10
N ASP A 549 -24.42 7.36 -30.26
CA ASP A 549 -25.86 7.50 -30.12
C ASP A 549 -26.30 7.64 -28.65
N ALA A 550 -27.62 7.71 -28.40
CA ALA A 550 -28.18 7.81 -27.06
C ALA A 550 -27.87 6.61 -26.14
N ARG A 551 -27.38 5.49 -26.70
CA ARG A 551 -26.94 4.30 -25.96
C ARG A 551 -25.42 4.22 -25.80
N GLY A 552 -24.70 5.28 -26.18
CA GLY A 552 -23.25 5.32 -26.06
C GLY A 552 -22.56 4.41 -27.07
N THR A 553 -23.20 4.11 -28.20
CA THR A 553 -22.71 3.14 -29.18
C THR A 553 -22.51 3.74 -30.57
N VAL A 554 -21.60 3.10 -31.31
CA VAL A 554 -21.38 3.20 -32.76
C VAL A 554 -21.31 1.77 -33.31
N PRO A 555 -21.42 1.49 -34.63
CA PRO A 555 -21.62 0.13 -35.16
C PRO A 555 -20.69 -0.97 -34.61
N SER A 556 -19.43 -0.65 -34.29
CA SER A 556 -18.44 -1.58 -33.72
C SER A 556 -17.85 -1.13 -32.39
N GLY A 557 -18.38 -0.06 -31.80
CA GLY A 557 -17.75 0.64 -30.68
C GLY A 557 -18.72 1.08 -29.60
N ARG A 558 -18.20 1.31 -28.39
CA ARG A 558 -18.98 1.70 -27.22
C ARG A 558 -18.19 2.64 -26.33
N ARG A 559 -18.88 3.60 -25.71
CA ARG A 559 -18.32 4.42 -24.64
C ARG A 559 -18.05 3.55 -23.41
N TRP A 560 -16.88 3.67 -22.82
CA TRP A 560 -16.55 2.94 -21.59
C TRP A 560 -17.04 3.70 -20.36
N LEU A 561 -18.05 3.12 -19.71
CA LEU A 561 -18.54 3.46 -18.37
C LEU A 561 -18.23 2.31 -17.39
N GLY A 562 -18.00 2.62 -16.12
CA GLY A 562 -17.60 1.68 -15.07
C GLY A 562 -18.76 1.16 -14.21
N TRP A 563 -19.91 1.84 -14.24
CA TRP A 563 -21.12 1.41 -13.55
C TRP A 563 -22.17 0.84 -14.52
N SER A 564 -22.96 -0.12 -14.04
CA SER A 564 -24.16 -0.61 -14.72
C SER A 564 -25.16 -1.13 -13.69
N THR A 565 -26.47 -1.10 -14.01
CA THR A 565 -27.52 -1.69 -13.17
C THR A 565 -27.77 -3.17 -13.45
N GLY A 566 -27.08 -3.76 -14.41
CA GLY A 566 -27.14 -5.19 -14.73
C GLY A 566 -25.76 -5.77 -15.03
N ALA A 567 -25.72 -6.83 -15.84
CA ALA A 567 -24.47 -7.45 -16.26
C ALA A 567 -23.63 -6.46 -17.08
N HIS A 568 -22.41 -6.21 -16.63
CA HIS A 568 -21.53 -5.26 -17.30
C HIS A 568 -20.98 -5.89 -18.59
N TRP A 569 -21.14 -5.21 -19.72
CA TRP A 569 -20.73 -5.74 -21.04
C TRP A 569 -19.24 -6.11 -21.11
N ALA A 570 -18.37 -5.37 -20.41
CA ALA A 570 -16.95 -5.69 -20.29
C ALA A 570 -16.62 -6.98 -19.51
N LEU A 571 -17.61 -7.60 -18.86
CA LEU A 571 -17.49 -8.87 -18.12
C LEU A 571 -18.22 -10.02 -18.82
N ASN A 572 -19.10 -9.70 -19.77
CA ASN A 572 -19.86 -10.71 -20.52
C ASN A 572 -18.91 -11.35 -21.53
N ARG A 573 -18.67 -12.65 -21.38
CA ARG A 573 -17.90 -13.47 -22.33
C ARG A 573 -18.82 -14.02 -23.40
#